data_AF-A0AAD4E048-F1
#
_entry.id   AF-A0AAD4E048-F1
#
_cell.length_a   1.000
_cell.length_b   1.000
_cell.length_c   1.000
_cell.angle_alpha   90.00
_cell.angle_beta   90.00
_cell.angle_gamma   90.00
#
_symmetry.space_group_name_H-M   'P 1'
#
loop_
_entity.id
_entity.type
_entity.pdbx_description
1 polymer ?
#
loop_
_entity_poly.entity_id
_entity_poly.type
_entity_poly.pdbx_seq_one_letter_code
_entity_poly.pdbx_strand_id
1 'polypeptide(L)'
;MLFSSLRLRFETNTETRTFRVVKPPACIVPPQDIDFINRGSLEGVHDTVHILLGGNGQMAYPDYAGFDPIFFLHHSNVDRLFALWEWCYTEYWMGSGYERDGEQYPWTQARGTYAQVYNEQLLPDGALQPFRTEQRDYWSSSQTRFLHEQSYPKYYSFPEFEGIKVDQAAVSSQERASARKRVQAYYDFDPQTKAKQVTSQAWKHLPVPNKEDPAVPSDHTVIPHYRTFGVHVKLLEHAYNRSYSFQLHHKMNAHSSPQLVGTIAVFARPDHSPCKACAVRREAGSIVRGLIPIPPELIESIIRSNGGGESGVSFDQTLAHIKGEFVGRLVDATGSELAGAEGGLEVTQVPQHRVASRRVTPVEISLVSAAVAEHVEDKNRPVYLCDWQHHNSIFNGGWLATHKDSE
;
A
#
# COMPACT_ATOMS: atom_id res chain seq x y z
N MET A 1 -31.98 -45.66 38.44
CA MET A 1 -31.00 -45.43 39.51
C MET A 1 -30.61 -43.96 39.44
N LEU A 2 -31.30 -43.02 40.10
CA LEU A 2 -31.39 -42.69 41.54
C LEU A 2 -30.64 -41.34 41.77
N PHE A 3 -31.42 -40.24 41.87
CA PHE A 3 -31.26 -39.01 42.70
C PHE A 3 -29.94 -38.19 42.60
N SER A 4 -29.88 -36.85 42.70
CA SER A 4 -30.74 -35.83 43.33
C SER A 4 -30.34 -34.40 42.90
N SER A 5 -31.36 -33.57 42.60
CA SER A 5 -31.63 -32.17 43.03
C SER A 5 -30.49 -31.20 43.46
N LEU A 6 -30.47 -29.99 42.87
CA LEU A 6 -30.87 -28.76 43.59
C LEU A 6 -31.27 -27.63 42.62
N ARG A 7 -32.53 -27.17 42.72
CA ARG A 7 -32.99 -25.89 42.20
C ARG A 7 -32.63 -24.78 43.19
N LEU A 8 -32.19 -23.63 42.68
CA LEU A 8 -32.48 -22.33 43.27
C LEU A 8 -32.81 -21.35 42.14
N ARG A 9 -34.09 -20.94 42.07
CA ARG A 9 -34.54 -19.70 41.44
C ARG A 9 -34.67 -18.67 42.56
N PHE A 10 -34.19 -17.45 42.35
CA PHE A 10 -34.87 -16.24 42.83
C PHE A 10 -34.66 -15.10 41.82
N GLU A 11 -35.77 -14.48 41.46
CA GLU A 11 -35.87 -13.22 40.72
C GLU A 11 -35.49 -12.04 41.64
N THR A 12 -34.89 -10.98 41.09
CA THR A 12 -35.51 -9.63 40.95
C THR A 12 -34.47 -8.53 40.75
N ASN A 13 -34.95 -7.49 40.07
CA ASN A 13 -34.49 -6.10 40.05
C ASN A 13 -33.33 -5.69 39.14
N THR A 14 -33.76 -5.17 37.99
CA THR A 14 -33.33 -3.91 37.37
C THR A 14 -32.47 -3.01 38.25
N GLU A 15 -31.17 -2.99 37.97
CA GLU A 15 -30.38 -1.77 38.01
C GLU A 15 -29.75 -1.60 36.61
N THR A 16 -30.09 -0.49 35.98
CA THR A 16 -29.42 0.06 34.81
C THR A 16 -27.91 0.18 35.07
N ARG A 17 -27.15 -0.85 34.70
CA ARG A 17 -25.73 -0.70 34.41
C ARG A 17 -25.64 -0.24 32.96
N THR A 18 -25.69 1.07 32.77
CA THR A 18 -25.08 1.69 31.59
C THR A 18 -23.65 1.20 31.54
N PHE A 19 -23.36 0.26 30.64
CA PHE A 19 -22.01 0.00 30.19
C PHE A 19 -21.54 1.30 29.53
N ARG A 20 -20.84 2.14 30.29
CA ARG A 20 -19.98 3.14 29.68
C ARG A 20 -18.98 2.34 28.87
N VAL A 21 -19.07 2.46 27.54
CA VAL A 21 -17.97 2.15 26.64
C VAL A 21 -16.79 2.97 27.17
N VAL A 22 -15.89 2.33 27.88
CA VAL A 22 -14.59 2.92 28.21
C VAL A 22 -13.90 3.01 26.87
N LYS A 23 -13.99 4.19 26.25
CA LYS A 23 -13.23 4.54 25.06
C LYS A 23 -11.77 4.19 25.39
N PRO A 24 -11.10 3.30 24.65
CA PRO A 24 -9.67 3.08 24.85
C PRO A 24 -8.98 4.45 24.79
N PRO A 25 -7.93 4.67 25.61
CA PRO A 25 -7.20 5.94 25.59
C PRO A 25 -6.81 6.21 24.15
N ALA A 26 -7.14 7.42 23.68
CA ALA A 26 -6.88 7.84 22.32
C ALA A 26 -5.46 7.43 21.95
N CYS A 27 -5.33 6.51 20.98
CA CYS A 27 -4.14 6.53 20.14
C CYS A 27 -4.03 7.98 19.70
N ILE A 28 -2.96 8.64 20.13
CA ILE A 28 -2.64 9.98 19.69
C ILE A 28 -2.50 9.85 18.17
N VAL A 29 -3.57 10.21 17.44
CA VAL A 29 -3.55 10.30 16.00
C VAL A 29 -2.60 11.46 15.72
N PRO A 30 -1.46 11.23 15.06
CA PRO A 30 -0.57 12.33 14.70
C PRO A 30 -1.31 13.33 13.81
N PRO A 31 -0.86 14.60 13.74
CA PRO A 31 -1.50 15.63 12.92
C PRO A 31 -1.74 15.15 11.49
N GLN A 32 -2.87 15.57 10.93
CA GLN A 32 -3.48 15.13 9.66
C GLN A 32 -2.64 15.43 8.41
N ASP A 33 -1.49 14.79 8.26
CA ASP A 33 -0.95 14.39 6.96
C ASP A 33 -1.04 12.87 6.89
N ILE A 34 -1.96 12.42 6.05
CA ILE A 34 -2.57 11.11 6.15
C ILE A 34 -1.56 10.01 5.75
N ASP A 35 -0.93 9.35 6.74
CA ASP A 35 0.06 8.26 6.55
C ASP A 35 -0.44 7.16 5.58
N PHE A 36 -1.75 6.89 5.51
CA PHE A 36 -2.28 5.89 4.57
C PHE A 36 -2.13 6.26 3.09
N ILE A 37 -2.03 7.55 2.72
CA ILE A 37 -1.87 7.97 1.32
C ILE A 37 -0.45 7.66 0.82
N ASN A 38 0.51 7.57 1.74
CA ASN A 38 1.92 7.34 1.44
C ASN A 38 2.33 5.88 1.72
N ARG A 39 1.40 4.93 1.55
CA ARG A 39 1.60 3.48 1.74
C ARG A 39 0.98 2.71 0.58
N GLY A 40 1.51 1.53 0.26
CA GLY A 40 0.88 0.60 -0.69
C GLY A 40 -0.28 -0.18 -0.04
N SER A 41 -1.20 -0.69 -0.86
CA SER A 41 -2.24 -1.63 -0.43
C SER A 41 -1.84 -3.08 -0.71
N LEU A 42 -2.49 -4.03 -0.02
CA LEU A 42 -2.34 -5.46 -0.32
C LEU A 42 -2.79 -5.78 -1.75
N GLU A 43 -3.87 -5.13 -2.22
CA GLU A 43 -4.38 -5.28 -3.59
C GLU A 43 -3.36 -4.81 -4.64
N GLY A 44 -2.64 -3.71 -4.41
CA GLY A 44 -1.67 -3.19 -5.38
C GLY A 44 -0.49 -4.14 -5.65
N VAL A 45 0.04 -4.80 -4.61
CA VAL A 45 1.08 -5.84 -4.80
C VAL A 45 0.50 -7.12 -5.39
N HIS A 46 -0.73 -7.47 -5.05
CA HIS A 46 -1.48 -8.57 -5.64
C HIS A 46 -1.66 -8.39 -7.16
N ASP A 47 -2.05 -7.19 -7.60
CA ASP A 47 -2.28 -6.84 -8.99
C ASP A 47 -1.00 -6.96 -9.82
N THR A 48 0.12 -6.59 -9.22
CA THR A 48 1.44 -6.70 -9.87
C THR A 48 1.77 -8.15 -10.18
N VAL A 49 1.51 -9.08 -9.25
CA VAL A 49 1.75 -10.52 -9.48
C VAL A 49 0.80 -11.08 -10.55
N HIS A 50 -0.46 -10.64 -10.58
CA HIS A 50 -1.41 -11.02 -11.63
C HIS A 50 -0.88 -10.69 -13.04
N ILE A 51 -0.41 -9.46 -13.23
CA ILE A 51 0.12 -9.02 -14.53
C ILE A 51 1.42 -9.75 -14.86
N LEU A 52 2.35 -9.89 -13.90
CA LEU A 52 3.64 -10.55 -14.12
C LEU A 52 3.50 -12.02 -14.50
N LEU A 53 2.60 -12.76 -13.84
CA LEU A 53 2.34 -14.17 -14.16
C LEU A 53 1.49 -14.32 -15.42
N GLY A 54 0.55 -13.41 -15.62
CA GLY A 54 -0.38 -13.47 -16.74
C GLY A 54 0.28 -13.20 -18.06
N GLY A 55 1.02 -12.10 -18.20
CA GLY A 55 1.49 -11.71 -19.53
C GLY A 55 0.30 -11.49 -20.48
N ASN A 56 0.29 -12.22 -21.59
CA ASN A 56 -0.86 -12.31 -22.50
C ASN A 56 -1.89 -13.41 -22.14
N GLY A 57 -1.68 -14.10 -21.01
CA GLY A 57 -2.49 -15.22 -20.52
C GLY A 57 -3.54 -14.81 -19.49
N GLN A 58 -4.25 -15.81 -18.98
CA GLN A 58 -5.46 -15.64 -18.16
C GLN A 58 -5.23 -14.83 -16.88
N MET A 59 -4.09 -15.01 -16.20
CA MET A 59 -3.79 -14.35 -14.92
C MET A 59 -3.77 -12.81 -14.99
N ALA A 60 -3.60 -12.21 -16.17
CA ALA A 60 -3.59 -10.75 -16.37
C ALA A 60 -5.00 -10.16 -16.61
N TYR A 61 -6.05 -11.00 -16.68
CA TYR A 61 -7.42 -10.58 -16.95
C TYR A 61 -8.36 -11.00 -15.81
N PRO A 62 -9.00 -10.04 -15.10
CA PRO A 62 -9.88 -10.37 -13.96
C PRO A 62 -11.02 -11.34 -14.29
N ASP A 63 -11.52 -11.32 -15.53
CA ASP A 63 -12.61 -12.18 -15.98
C ASP A 63 -12.17 -13.66 -16.16
N TYR A 64 -10.87 -13.92 -16.29
CA TYR A 64 -10.33 -15.25 -16.58
C TYR A 64 -9.26 -15.76 -15.62
N ALA A 65 -8.70 -14.90 -14.75
CA ALA A 65 -7.58 -15.25 -13.89
C ALA A 65 -7.85 -16.50 -13.03
N GLY A 66 -9.09 -16.67 -12.55
CA GLY A 66 -9.48 -17.84 -11.74
C GLY A 66 -9.46 -19.19 -12.47
N PHE A 67 -9.30 -19.22 -13.79
CA PHE A 67 -9.16 -20.47 -14.56
C PHE A 67 -7.71 -20.99 -14.59
N ASP A 68 -6.72 -20.15 -14.31
CA ASP A 68 -5.33 -20.57 -14.18
C ASP A 68 -5.10 -21.15 -12.76
N PRO A 69 -4.66 -22.42 -12.61
CA PRO A 69 -4.46 -23.01 -11.29
C PRO A 69 -3.53 -22.22 -10.36
N ILE A 70 -2.57 -21.45 -10.91
CA ILE A 70 -1.66 -20.64 -10.09
C ILE A 70 -2.40 -19.53 -9.32
N PHE A 71 -3.59 -19.13 -9.77
CA PHE A 71 -4.48 -18.18 -9.11
C PHE A 71 -4.66 -18.53 -7.62
N PHE A 72 -4.97 -19.78 -7.32
CA PHE A 72 -5.24 -20.22 -5.95
C PHE A 72 -3.99 -20.25 -5.09
N LEU A 73 -2.82 -20.52 -5.67
CA LEU A 73 -1.54 -20.48 -4.96
C LEU A 73 -1.14 -19.02 -4.64
N HIS A 74 -1.31 -18.12 -5.61
CA HIS A 74 -1.14 -16.68 -5.41
C HIS A 74 -2.07 -16.16 -4.29
N HIS A 75 -3.37 -16.44 -4.38
CA HIS A 75 -4.34 -16.02 -3.37
C HIS A 75 -4.15 -16.69 -2.00
N SER A 76 -3.59 -17.89 -1.93
CA SER A 76 -3.16 -18.50 -0.66
C SER A 76 -2.04 -17.70 0.00
N ASN A 77 -1.07 -17.20 -0.78
CA ASN A 77 -0.05 -16.29 -0.25
C ASN A 77 -0.61 -14.90 0.10
N VAL A 78 -1.61 -14.40 -0.62
CA VAL A 78 -2.32 -13.16 -0.27
C VAL A 78 -3.05 -13.30 1.06
N ASP A 79 -3.75 -14.42 1.29
CA ASP A 79 -4.38 -14.74 2.58
C ASP A 79 -3.32 -14.87 3.69
N ARG A 80 -2.16 -15.47 3.41
CA ARG A 80 -1.03 -15.50 4.35
C ARG A 80 -0.57 -14.10 4.74
N LEU A 81 -0.37 -13.20 3.77
CA LEU A 81 0.03 -11.81 4.04
C LEU A 81 -1.05 -11.07 4.83
N PHE A 82 -2.33 -11.32 4.53
CA PHE A 82 -3.44 -10.74 5.27
C PHE A 82 -3.51 -11.24 6.71
N ALA A 83 -3.34 -12.55 6.96
CA ALA A 83 -3.27 -13.13 8.30
C ALA A 83 -2.10 -12.57 9.12
N LEU A 84 -0.93 -12.39 8.51
CA LEU A 84 0.22 -11.74 9.14
C LEU A 84 -0.09 -10.28 9.50
N TRP A 85 -0.75 -9.55 8.60
CA TRP A 85 -1.18 -8.17 8.85
C TRP A 85 -2.22 -8.11 9.99
N GLU A 86 -3.24 -8.96 9.99
CA GLU A 86 -4.25 -9.03 11.05
C GLU A 86 -3.62 -9.32 12.42
N TRP A 87 -2.63 -10.22 12.47
CA TRP A 87 -1.91 -10.51 13.72
C TRP A 87 -1.13 -9.29 14.21
N CYS A 88 -0.47 -8.55 13.30
CA CYS A 88 0.29 -7.36 13.60
C CYS A 88 -0.58 -6.16 14.02
N TYR A 89 -1.80 -6.08 13.49
CA TYR A 89 -2.72 -4.95 13.57
C TYR A 89 -4.14 -5.38 13.98
N THR A 90 -4.27 -6.21 15.02
CA THR A 90 -5.54 -6.88 15.38
C THR A 90 -6.73 -5.95 15.60
N GLU A 91 -6.48 -4.71 16.04
CA GLU A 91 -7.52 -3.71 16.32
C GLU A 91 -8.03 -3.02 15.04
N TYR A 92 -7.30 -3.15 13.93
CA TYR A 92 -7.69 -2.57 12.65
C TYR A 92 -8.60 -3.53 11.90
N TRP A 93 -9.82 -3.07 11.67
CA TRP A 93 -10.83 -3.82 10.94
C TRP A 93 -11.70 -2.87 10.13
N MET A 94 -12.36 -3.39 9.08
CA MET A 94 -13.14 -2.55 8.17
C MET A 94 -14.23 -1.74 8.89
N GLY A 95 -14.83 -2.26 9.97
CA GLY A 95 -15.95 -1.57 10.63
C GLY A 95 -17.08 -1.25 9.65
N SER A 96 -17.88 -0.22 9.93
CA SER A 96 -19.00 0.20 9.07
C SER A 96 -18.64 1.27 8.02
N GLY A 97 -17.40 1.76 8.03
CA GLY A 97 -16.96 2.88 7.22
C GLY A 97 -15.54 3.35 7.56
N TYR A 98 -15.19 4.52 7.04
CA TYR A 98 -13.97 5.24 7.38
C TYR A 98 -14.29 6.68 7.79
N GLU A 99 -13.42 7.28 8.60
CA GLU A 99 -13.51 8.69 8.96
C GLU A 99 -12.59 9.53 8.06
N ARG A 100 -13.08 10.67 7.60
CA ARG A 100 -12.29 11.69 6.92
C ARG A 100 -12.76 13.07 7.37
N ASP A 101 -11.82 13.91 7.83
CA ASP A 101 -12.09 15.28 8.27
C ASP A 101 -13.18 15.39 9.36
N GLY A 102 -13.25 14.38 10.24
CA GLY A 102 -14.26 14.28 11.30
C GLY A 102 -15.63 13.79 10.83
N GLU A 103 -15.80 13.51 9.54
CA GLU A 103 -17.02 12.95 8.95
C GLU A 103 -16.89 11.45 8.70
N GLN A 104 -17.97 10.71 8.92
CA GLN A 104 -18.03 9.26 8.75
C GLN A 104 -18.59 8.92 7.37
N TYR A 105 -17.85 8.13 6.60
CA TYR A 105 -18.19 7.68 5.27
C TYR A 105 -18.39 6.17 5.26
N PRO A 106 -19.56 5.66 4.84
CA PRO A 106 -19.79 4.23 4.77
C PRO A 106 -18.91 3.58 3.70
N TRP A 107 -18.50 2.35 3.93
CA TRP A 107 -18.00 1.52 2.83
C TRP A 107 -19.16 1.20 1.91
N THR A 108 -19.10 1.64 0.66
CA THR A 108 -20.14 1.34 -0.32
C THR A 108 -19.52 0.85 -1.61
N GLN A 109 -20.19 -0.07 -2.29
CA GLN A 109 -19.89 -0.32 -3.70
C GLN A 109 -20.87 0.45 -4.56
N ALA A 110 -20.33 1.40 -5.34
CA ALA A 110 -21.13 2.31 -6.14
C ALA A 110 -22.22 1.61 -6.97
N ARG A 111 -21.99 0.43 -7.56
CA ARG A 111 -23.03 -0.33 -8.28
C ARG A 111 -23.22 -1.77 -7.81
N GLY A 112 -22.69 -2.13 -6.64
CA GLY A 112 -22.71 -3.50 -6.13
C GLY A 112 -21.97 -4.52 -7.02
N THR A 113 -22.20 -5.80 -6.74
CA THR A 113 -21.67 -6.96 -7.48
C THR A 113 -22.82 -7.71 -8.16
N TYR A 114 -22.58 -8.94 -8.65
CA TYR A 114 -23.69 -9.83 -9.04
C TYR A 114 -24.74 -10.00 -7.92
N ALA A 115 -24.28 -9.95 -6.66
CA ALA A 115 -25.05 -10.21 -5.47
C ALA A 115 -25.52 -8.95 -4.72
N GLN A 116 -24.74 -7.87 -4.80
CA GLN A 116 -24.98 -6.65 -4.03
C GLN A 116 -25.68 -5.60 -4.87
N VAL A 117 -26.58 -4.82 -4.25
CA VAL A 117 -27.30 -3.74 -4.95
C VAL A 117 -26.46 -2.45 -5.02
N TYR A 118 -26.96 -1.49 -5.78
CA TYR A 118 -26.35 -0.16 -5.94
C TYR A 118 -26.18 0.55 -4.58
N ASN A 119 -24.98 1.06 -4.31
CA ASN A 119 -24.62 1.75 -3.07
C ASN A 119 -24.92 0.96 -1.78
N GLU A 120 -24.99 -0.37 -1.87
CA GLU A 120 -25.14 -1.19 -0.67
C GLU A 120 -23.93 -0.97 0.26
N GLN A 121 -24.23 -0.72 1.53
CA GLN A 121 -23.20 -0.57 2.55
C GLN A 121 -22.53 -1.92 2.80
N LEU A 122 -21.21 -1.95 2.73
CA LEU A 122 -20.40 -3.09 3.13
C LEU A 122 -20.23 -3.06 4.64
N LEU A 123 -20.71 -4.11 5.30
CA LEU A 123 -20.60 -4.30 6.74
C LEU A 123 -19.74 -5.52 7.04
N PRO A 124 -19.11 -5.59 8.24
CA PRO A 124 -18.33 -6.75 8.66
C PRO A 124 -19.13 -8.06 8.60
N ASP A 125 -20.41 -8.00 8.96
CA ASP A 125 -21.33 -9.13 9.00
C ASP A 125 -22.16 -9.26 7.70
N GLY A 126 -21.80 -8.52 6.65
CA GLY A 126 -22.43 -8.60 5.35
C GLY A 126 -22.12 -9.92 4.62
N ALA A 127 -23.04 -10.35 3.74
CA ALA A 127 -22.94 -11.63 3.03
C ALA A 127 -21.82 -11.63 1.98
N LEU A 128 -20.82 -12.50 2.16
CA LEU A 128 -19.78 -12.84 1.19
C LEU A 128 -20.29 -13.91 0.21
N GLN A 129 -21.18 -13.49 -0.68
CA GLN A 129 -21.72 -14.38 -1.70
C GLN A 129 -20.64 -14.78 -2.72
N PRO A 130 -20.71 -15.99 -3.32
CA PRO A 130 -21.72 -17.03 -3.13
C PRO A 130 -21.36 -18.06 -2.05
N PHE A 131 -20.38 -17.78 -1.19
CA PHE A 131 -19.83 -18.77 -0.27
C PHE A 131 -20.81 -19.07 0.87
N ARG A 132 -21.14 -20.35 1.06
CA ARG A 132 -22.10 -20.80 2.07
C ARG A 132 -21.44 -21.56 3.22
N THR A 133 -21.98 -21.41 4.42
CA THR A 133 -21.69 -22.26 5.58
C THR A 133 -22.43 -23.60 5.46
N GLU A 134 -22.16 -24.54 6.38
CA GLU A 134 -22.89 -25.82 6.46
C GLU A 134 -24.39 -25.61 6.69
N GLN A 135 -24.77 -24.55 7.43
CA GLN A 135 -26.14 -24.15 7.70
C GLN A 135 -26.82 -23.48 6.51
N ARG A 136 -26.10 -23.30 5.39
CA ARG A 136 -26.54 -22.62 4.16
C ARG A 136 -26.71 -21.11 4.29
N ASP A 137 -26.23 -20.51 5.38
CA ASP A 137 -26.06 -19.06 5.48
C ASP A 137 -24.86 -18.62 4.64
N TYR A 138 -24.80 -17.34 4.28
CA TYR A 138 -23.59 -16.80 3.63
C TYR A 138 -22.51 -16.55 4.68
N TRP A 139 -21.26 -16.78 4.30
CA TRP A 139 -20.11 -16.32 5.09
C TRP A 139 -20.12 -14.79 5.25
N SER A 140 -19.49 -14.29 6.30
CA SER A 140 -19.26 -12.86 6.53
C SER A 140 -17.79 -12.56 6.77
N SER A 141 -17.37 -11.31 6.55
CA SER A 141 -15.99 -10.89 6.79
C SER A 141 -15.55 -11.15 8.23
N SER A 142 -16.42 -10.88 9.22
CA SER A 142 -16.15 -11.13 10.64
C SER A 142 -15.82 -12.59 10.94
N GLN A 143 -16.52 -13.53 10.28
CA GLN A 143 -16.26 -14.96 10.43
C GLN A 143 -14.96 -15.42 9.74
N THR A 144 -14.49 -14.67 8.73
CA THR A 144 -13.29 -15.02 7.96
C THR A 144 -11.98 -14.49 8.52
N ARG A 145 -12.03 -13.63 9.55
CA ARG A 145 -10.83 -13.18 10.29
C ARG A 145 -9.98 -14.37 10.70
N PHE A 146 -8.66 -14.26 10.64
CA PHE A 146 -7.79 -15.39 10.92
C PHE A 146 -7.82 -15.80 12.40
N LEU A 147 -7.67 -14.85 13.31
CA LEU A 147 -7.70 -15.07 14.76
C LEU A 147 -8.50 -13.97 15.46
N HIS A 148 -9.79 -14.23 15.71
CA HIS A 148 -10.71 -13.34 16.40
C HIS A 148 -11.82 -14.13 17.11
N GLU A 149 -12.49 -13.54 18.10
CA GLU A 149 -13.58 -14.22 18.84
C GLU A 149 -14.77 -14.64 17.96
N GLN A 150 -15.02 -13.88 16.88
CA GLN A 150 -16.08 -14.17 15.90
C GLN A 150 -15.61 -15.07 14.75
N SER A 151 -14.32 -15.40 14.68
CA SER A 151 -13.77 -16.23 13.61
C SER A 151 -14.37 -17.62 13.64
N TYR A 152 -14.70 -18.14 12.47
CA TYR A 152 -15.01 -19.56 12.34
C TYR A 152 -13.73 -20.39 12.42
N PRO A 153 -13.74 -21.58 13.07
CA PRO A 153 -12.57 -22.45 13.14
C PRO A 153 -12.01 -22.78 11.74
N LYS A 154 -10.80 -22.29 11.45
CA LYS A 154 -10.09 -22.61 10.21
C LYS A 154 -9.42 -23.97 10.34
N TYR A 155 -9.59 -24.83 9.34
CA TYR A 155 -8.92 -26.13 9.25
C TYR A 155 -7.53 -26.06 8.60
N TYR A 156 -6.94 -24.85 8.59
CA TYR A 156 -5.61 -24.59 8.08
C TYR A 156 -4.93 -23.51 8.93
N SER A 157 -3.60 -23.48 8.87
CA SER A 157 -2.78 -22.40 9.40
C SER A 157 -1.57 -22.18 8.48
N PHE A 158 -0.79 -21.14 8.74
CA PHE A 158 0.44 -20.86 8.00
C PHE A 158 1.67 -21.20 8.86
N PRO A 159 2.79 -21.65 8.24
CA PRO A 159 4.03 -21.84 8.98
C PRO A 159 4.47 -20.57 9.71
N GLU A 160 5.13 -20.76 10.85
CA GLU A 160 5.71 -19.67 11.62
C GLU A 160 6.61 -18.81 10.73
N PHE A 161 6.46 -17.49 10.82
CA PHE A 161 7.21 -16.54 10.00
C PHE A 161 7.74 -15.41 10.87
N GLU A 162 9.06 -15.23 10.92
CA GLU A 162 9.70 -14.20 11.74
C GLU A 162 9.21 -14.21 13.20
N GLY A 163 9.01 -15.40 13.78
CA GLY A 163 8.49 -15.58 15.14
C GLY A 163 6.98 -15.34 15.31
N ILE A 164 6.24 -15.11 14.22
CA ILE A 164 4.78 -14.93 14.22
C ILE A 164 4.11 -16.28 14.00
N LYS A 165 3.24 -16.67 14.94
CA LYS A 165 2.29 -17.76 14.80
C LYS A 165 0.89 -17.17 14.68
N VAL A 166 0.36 -17.13 13.47
CA VAL A 166 -0.91 -16.44 13.16
C VAL A 166 -2.11 -17.06 13.87
N ASP A 167 -2.02 -18.33 14.27
CA ASP A 167 -3.03 -19.08 15.02
C ASP A 167 -2.92 -18.93 16.55
N GLN A 168 -1.96 -18.15 17.04
CA GLN A 168 -1.77 -17.87 18.46
C GLN A 168 -1.80 -16.36 18.71
N ALA A 169 -2.53 -15.95 19.73
CA ALA A 169 -2.56 -14.55 20.12
C ALA A 169 -1.17 -14.12 20.59
N ALA A 170 -0.74 -12.93 20.17
CA ALA A 170 0.45 -12.31 20.74
C ALA A 170 0.27 -12.15 22.26
N VAL A 171 1.32 -12.45 23.02
CA VAL A 171 1.39 -12.30 24.48
C VAL A 171 1.33 -10.83 24.88
N SER A 172 1.79 -9.92 24.02
CA SER A 172 1.79 -8.47 24.30
C SER A 172 1.81 -7.60 23.04
N SER A 173 1.48 -6.32 23.20
CA SER A 173 1.68 -5.29 22.17
C SER A 173 3.16 -5.13 21.77
N GLN A 174 4.07 -5.38 22.71
CA GLN A 174 5.51 -5.33 22.50
C GLN A 174 5.98 -6.45 21.56
N GLU A 175 5.44 -7.66 21.73
CA GLU A 175 5.73 -8.77 20.82
C GLU A 175 5.33 -8.43 19.38
N ARG A 176 4.14 -7.84 19.20
CA ARG A 176 3.68 -7.37 17.89
C ARG A 176 4.59 -6.30 17.30
N ALA A 177 5.06 -5.36 18.12
CA ALA A 177 6.00 -4.34 17.66
C ALA A 177 7.32 -4.97 17.18
N SER A 178 7.94 -5.82 18.00
CA SER A 178 9.17 -6.52 17.63
C SER A 178 9.01 -7.39 16.38
N ALA A 179 7.87 -8.06 16.24
CA ALA A 179 7.55 -8.84 15.06
C ALA A 179 7.42 -7.98 13.79
N ARG A 180 6.71 -6.84 13.86
CA ARG A 180 6.63 -5.90 12.73
C ARG A 180 8.01 -5.43 12.27
N LYS A 181 8.94 -5.16 13.20
CA LYS A 181 10.31 -4.81 12.84
C LYS A 181 11.02 -5.94 12.09
N ARG A 182 10.91 -7.18 12.57
CA ARG A 182 11.53 -8.35 11.89
C ARG A 182 10.95 -8.55 10.48
N VAL A 183 9.63 -8.46 10.35
CA VAL A 183 8.96 -8.56 9.03
C VAL A 183 9.42 -7.44 8.09
N GLN A 184 9.51 -6.19 8.57
CA GLN A 184 10.02 -5.08 7.78
C GLN A 184 11.46 -5.32 7.31
N ALA A 185 12.35 -5.77 8.20
CA ALA A 185 13.73 -6.09 7.86
C ALA A 185 13.83 -7.26 6.87
N TYR A 186 12.99 -8.29 7.01
CA TYR A 186 12.92 -9.42 6.07
C TYR A 186 12.61 -8.95 4.63
N TYR A 187 11.72 -7.96 4.48
CA TYR A 187 11.38 -7.33 3.21
C TYR A 187 12.27 -6.10 2.87
N ASP A 188 13.49 -6.06 3.41
CA ASP A 188 14.54 -5.04 3.18
C ASP A 188 14.15 -3.59 3.55
N PHE A 189 13.17 -3.43 4.42
CA PHE A 189 12.85 -2.14 5.04
C PHE A 189 13.46 -2.05 6.45
N ASP A 190 14.77 -1.77 6.53
CA ASP A 190 15.49 -1.54 7.80
C ASP A 190 16.24 -0.19 7.80
N PRO A 191 15.52 0.93 7.90
CA PRO A 191 16.14 2.25 7.86
C PRO A 191 17.10 2.52 9.03
N GLN A 192 16.98 1.83 10.17
CA GLN A 192 17.91 2.00 11.29
C GLN A 192 19.31 1.46 10.96
N THR A 193 19.38 0.33 10.27
CA THR A 193 20.64 -0.24 9.80
C THR A 193 21.15 0.50 8.58
N LYS A 194 20.28 0.76 7.59
CA LYS A 194 20.64 1.44 6.34
C LYS A 194 21.15 2.86 6.58
N ALA A 195 20.56 3.61 7.52
CA ALA A 195 21.05 4.94 7.88
C ALA A 195 22.53 4.91 8.27
N LYS A 196 22.95 3.96 9.11
CA LYS A 196 24.35 3.84 9.54
C LYS A 196 25.32 3.55 8.39
N GLN A 197 24.83 2.95 7.30
CA GLN A 197 25.62 2.63 6.11
C GLN A 197 25.76 3.86 5.20
N VAL A 198 24.70 4.66 5.05
CA VAL A 198 24.64 5.76 4.07
C VAL A 198 24.90 7.15 4.64
N THR A 199 24.81 7.36 5.97
CA THR A 199 25.04 8.67 6.65
C THR A 199 26.51 9.08 6.67
N SER A 200 27.13 9.11 5.49
CA SER A 200 28.43 9.72 5.22
C SER A 200 28.27 11.24 5.03
N GLN A 201 29.38 11.94 4.72
CA GLN A 201 29.37 13.38 4.38
C GLN A 201 28.31 13.74 3.31
N ALA A 202 27.98 12.79 2.42
CA ALA A 202 27.05 12.98 1.31
C ALA A 202 25.60 13.28 1.75
N TRP A 203 25.14 12.82 2.92
CA TRP A 203 23.74 12.99 3.33
C TRP A 203 23.51 14.21 4.23
N LYS A 204 24.58 14.88 4.70
CA LYS A 204 24.51 15.92 5.75
C LYS A 204 23.62 17.12 5.44
N HIS A 205 23.39 17.43 4.17
CA HIS A 205 22.54 18.55 3.75
C HIS A 205 21.05 18.21 3.73
N LEU A 206 20.67 16.95 3.92
CA LEU A 206 19.26 16.55 3.96
C LEU A 206 18.60 17.07 5.24
N PRO A 207 17.53 17.88 5.13
CA PRO A 207 16.85 18.42 6.29
C PRO A 207 16.07 17.31 7.01
N VAL A 208 16.02 17.40 8.32
CA VAL A 208 15.18 16.55 9.17
C VAL A 208 14.57 17.44 10.28
N PRO A 209 13.35 17.11 10.76
CA PRO A 209 12.73 17.89 11.84
C PRO A 209 13.56 17.80 13.12
N ASN A 210 13.47 18.85 13.94
CA ASN A 210 14.04 18.84 15.29
C ASN A 210 13.26 17.89 16.20
N LYS A 211 13.84 17.52 17.34
CA LYS A 211 13.19 16.62 18.31
C LYS A 211 11.89 17.19 18.86
N GLU A 212 11.79 18.52 18.96
CA GLU A 212 10.63 19.24 19.49
C GLU A 212 9.52 19.45 18.45
N ASP A 213 9.70 18.97 17.21
CA ASP A 213 8.68 19.08 16.17
C ASP A 213 7.42 18.27 16.53
N PRO A 214 6.20 18.86 16.47
CA PRO A 214 4.96 18.15 16.78
C PRO A 214 4.70 16.89 15.96
N ALA A 215 5.32 16.74 14.78
CA ALA A 215 5.22 15.54 13.96
C ALA A 215 6.06 14.37 14.49
N VAL A 216 6.99 14.61 15.42
CA VAL A 216 7.85 13.58 16.04
C VAL A 216 7.22 13.13 17.36
N PRO A 217 6.91 11.83 17.54
CA PRO A 217 6.37 11.34 18.80
C PRO A 217 7.34 11.57 19.97
N SER A 218 6.81 11.85 21.17
CA SER A 218 7.61 12.23 22.35
C SER A 218 8.60 11.15 22.81
N ASP A 219 8.31 9.88 22.50
CA ASP A 219 9.15 8.70 22.79
C ASP A 219 10.09 8.34 21.62
N HIS A 220 10.22 9.21 20.62
CA HIS A 220 11.09 8.99 19.46
C HIS A 220 12.16 10.07 19.32
N THR A 221 13.21 9.75 18.56
CA THR A 221 14.23 10.70 18.10
C THR A 221 14.47 10.49 16.61
N VAL A 222 14.60 11.58 15.87
CA VAL A 222 14.85 11.54 14.43
C VAL A 222 16.28 11.10 14.17
N ILE A 223 16.48 10.23 13.17
CA ILE A 223 17.79 9.83 12.70
C ILE A 223 18.38 11.02 11.92
N PRO A 224 19.50 11.60 12.36
CA PRO A 224 20.04 12.81 11.74
C PRO A 224 20.34 12.61 10.26
N HIS A 225 19.94 13.59 9.44
CA HIS A 225 20.25 13.65 8.01
C HIS A 225 19.74 12.47 7.17
N TYR A 226 18.82 11.65 7.71
CA TYR A 226 18.32 10.48 7.01
C TYR A 226 16.84 10.62 6.68
N ARG A 227 16.55 10.52 5.38
CA ARG A 227 15.18 10.46 4.84
C ARG A 227 15.02 9.21 3.99
N THR A 228 13.85 8.58 4.05
CA THR A 228 13.44 7.60 3.04
C THR A 228 12.83 8.33 1.85
N PHE A 229 13.03 7.78 0.64
CA PHE A 229 12.48 8.33 -0.59
C PHE A 229 11.60 7.28 -1.27
N GLY A 230 10.55 7.73 -1.93
CA GLY A 230 9.65 6.89 -2.70
C GLY A 230 9.01 7.64 -3.85
N VAL A 231 8.45 6.90 -4.81
CA VAL A 231 7.66 7.46 -5.91
C VAL A 231 6.21 7.10 -5.69
N HIS A 232 5.39 8.13 -5.46
CA HIS A 232 3.94 8.00 -5.40
C HIS A 232 3.39 7.96 -6.83
N VAL A 233 2.54 6.98 -7.10
CA VAL A 233 2.00 6.68 -8.42
C VAL A 233 0.49 6.75 -8.35
N LYS A 234 -0.12 7.56 -9.22
CA LYS A 234 -1.58 7.64 -9.43
C LYS A 234 -1.93 7.33 -10.88
N LEU A 235 -2.52 6.17 -11.10
CA LEU A 235 -2.88 5.64 -12.41
C LEU A 235 -4.40 5.64 -12.61
N LEU A 236 -4.86 5.83 -13.84
CA LEU A 236 -6.29 5.72 -14.16
C LEU A 236 -6.67 4.23 -14.27
N GLU A 237 -7.61 3.76 -13.46
CA GLU A 237 -7.99 2.33 -13.38
C GLU A 237 -8.40 1.74 -14.74
N HIS A 238 -8.99 2.55 -15.62
CA HIS A 238 -9.51 2.11 -16.91
C HIS A 238 -8.80 2.76 -18.11
N ALA A 239 -7.53 3.15 -17.96
CA ALA A 239 -6.72 3.51 -19.11
C ALA A 239 -6.51 2.29 -20.04
N TYR A 240 -6.30 2.56 -21.34
CA TYR A 240 -5.95 1.58 -22.37
C TYR A 240 -6.95 0.44 -22.62
N ASN A 241 -8.11 0.44 -21.96
CA ASN A 241 -9.13 -0.60 -22.12
C ASN A 241 -8.57 -2.01 -21.86
N ARG A 242 -7.59 -2.12 -20.93
CA ARG A 242 -6.91 -3.37 -20.53
C ARG A 242 -6.12 -3.19 -19.23
N SER A 243 -5.70 -4.28 -18.61
CA SER A 243 -4.68 -4.25 -17.56
C SER A 243 -3.35 -3.71 -18.10
N TYR A 244 -2.70 -2.85 -17.33
CA TYR A 244 -1.43 -2.23 -17.69
C TYR A 244 -0.62 -1.91 -16.43
N SER A 245 0.65 -1.54 -16.61
CA SER A 245 1.54 -1.22 -15.50
C SER A 245 2.32 0.06 -15.77
N PHE A 246 2.62 0.79 -14.70
CA PHE A 246 3.69 1.77 -14.68
C PHE A 246 4.96 1.13 -14.12
N GLN A 247 6.07 1.32 -14.83
CA GLN A 247 7.40 0.86 -14.43
C GLN A 247 8.33 2.06 -14.26
N LEU A 248 8.90 2.19 -13.07
CA LEU A 248 9.94 3.17 -12.77
C LEU A 248 11.31 2.54 -13.04
N HIS A 249 12.11 3.19 -13.88
CA HIS A 249 13.46 2.75 -14.20
C HIS A 249 14.50 3.81 -13.81
N HIS A 250 15.66 3.36 -13.34
CA HIS A 250 16.84 4.18 -13.14
C HIS A 250 17.65 4.28 -14.45
N LYS A 251 18.02 5.50 -14.84
CA LYS A 251 18.92 5.77 -15.95
C LYS A 251 20.28 5.19 -15.61
N MET A 252 20.68 4.15 -16.35
CA MET A 252 22.05 3.67 -16.28
C MET A 252 22.90 4.49 -17.24
N ASN A 253 24.21 4.28 -17.22
CA ASN A 253 25.13 4.86 -18.21
C ASN A 253 24.59 4.64 -19.63
N ALA A 254 24.90 5.54 -20.57
CA ALA A 254 24.35 5.55 -21.94
C ALA A 254 24.45 4.23 -22.73
N HIS A 255 25.30 3.28 -22.29
CA HIS A 255 25.53 1.97 -22.90
C HIS A 255 24.78 0.82 -22.21
N SER A 256 23.98 1.09 -21.18
CA SER A 256 23.27 0.10 -20.38
C SER A 256 21.77 0.34 -20.42
N SER A 257 21.00 -0.74 -20.50
CA SER A 257 19.54 -0.66 -20.40
C SER A 257 19.15 -0.07 -19.04
N PRO A 258 18.12 0.79 -18.97
CA PRO A 258 17.60 1.29 -17.70
C PRO A 258 17.23 0.13 -16.77
N GLN A 259 17.58 0.25 -15.49
CA GLN A 259 17.31 -0.78 -14.49
C GLN A 259 15.93 -0.57 -13.88
N LEU A 260 15.10 -1.60 -13.83
CA LEU A 260 13.80 -1.53 -13.15
C LEU A 260 13.99 -1.31 -11.64
N VAL A 261 13.34 -0.26 -11.11
CA VAL A 261 13.30 0.07 -9.69
C VAL A 261 12.05 -0.52 -9.05
N GLY A 262 10.90 -0.39 -9.73
CA GLY A 262 9.64 -0.96 -9.26
C GLY A 262 8.49 -0.77 -10.23
N THR A 263 7.40 -1.45 -9.94
CA THR A 263 6.21 -1.52 -10.79
C THR A 263 4.96 -1.28 -9.96
N ILE A 264 4.03 -0.49 -10.48
CA ILE A 264 2.65 -0.41 -9.99
C ILE A 264 1.73 -0.84 -11.12
N ALA A 265 0.93 -1.87 -10.85
CA ALA A 265 0.00 -2.46 -11.79
C ALA A 265 -1.42 -1.91 -11.63
N VAL A 266 -2.17 -1.96 -12.73
CA VAL A 266 -3.62 -1.76 -12.78
C VAL A 266 -4.24 -3.04 -13.32
N PHE A 267 -4.84 -3.84 -12.43
CA PHE A 267 -5.52 -5.08 -12.79
C PHE A 267 -7.00 -4.81 -13.05
N ALA A 268 -7.31 -4.40 -14.28
CA ALA A 268 -8.63 -3.88 -14.61
C ALA A 268 -9.28 -4.61 -15.79
N ARG A 269 -10.61 -4.49 -15.85
CA ARG A 269 -11.43 -5.07 -16.92
C ARG A 269 -11.52 -4.12 -18.11
N PRO A 270 -11.66 -4.67 -19.34
CA PRO A 270 -11.91 -3.86 -20.52
C PRO A 270 -13.33 -3.26 -20.50
N ASP A 271 -13.54 -2.27 -21.34
CA ASP A 271 -14.74 -1.45 -21.50
C ASP A 271 -15.97 -2.23 -21.93
N HIS A 272 -15.76 -3.28 -22.72
CA HIS A 272 -16.82 -4.19 -23.16
C HIS A 272 -17.19 -5.23 -22.11
N SER A 273 -16.53 -5.24 -20.95
CA SER A 273 -16.90 -6.13 -19.84
C SER A 273 -18.34 -5.82 -19.38
N PRO A 274 -19.17 -6.84 -19.11
CA PRO A 274 -20.53 -6.64 -18.60
C PRO A 274 -20.56 -6.09 -17.15
N CYS A 275 -19.39 -5.85 -16.54
CA CYS A 275 -19.24 -5.27 -15.23
C CYS A 275 -19.76 -3.82 -15.17
N LYS A 276 -21.01 -3.65 -14.73
CA LYS A 276 -21.66 -2.34 -14.61
C LYS A 276 -20.97 -1.40 -13.59
N ALA A 277 -20.36 -1.97 -12.54
CA ALA A 277 -19.55 -1.20 -11.58
C ALA A 277 -18.28 -0.64 -12.22
N CYS A 278 -17.60 -1.42 -13.05
CA CYS A 278 -16.41 -1.02 -13.78
C CYS A 278 -16.72 0.15 -14.74
N ALA A 279 -17.87 0.11 -15.43
CA ALA A 279 -18.30 1.22 -16.28
C ALA A 279 -18.46 2.55 -15.50
N VAL A 280 -18.98 2.52 -14.27
CA VAL A 280 -19.10 3.72 -13.43
C VAL A 280 -17.76 4.17 -12.88
N ARG A 281 -16.90 3.25 -12.44
CA ARG A 281 -15.54 3.60 -12.01
C ARG A 281 -14.77 4.29 -13.14
N ARG A 282 -14.94 3.81 -14.37
CA ARG A 282 -14.41 4.46 -15.57
C ARG A 282 -14.99 5.86 -15.78
N GLU A 283 -16.31 6.01 -15.75
CA GLU A 283 -16.98 7.33 -15.86
C GLU A 283 -16.55 8.30 -14.76
N ALA A 284 -16.31 7.81 -13.55
CA ALA A 284 -15.84 8.58 -12.40
C ALA A 284 -14.33 8.87 -12.42
N GLY A 285 -13.58 8.30 -13.37
CA GLY A 285 -12.12 8.45 -13.45
C GLY A 285 -11.39 7.85 -12.25
N SER A 286 -11.80 6.65 -11.83
CA SER A 286 -11.20 5.93 -10.68
C SER A 286 -9.67 5.83 -10.79
N ILE A 287 -9.00 5.97 -9.65
CA ILE A 287 -7.55 6.09 -9.55
C ILE A 287 -6.98 4.95 -8.72
N VAL A 288 -6.07 4.19 -9.31
CA VAL A 288 -5.21 3.25 -8.61
C VAL A 288 -4.00 3.99 -8.06
N ARG A 289 -3.68 3.75 -6.78
CA ARG A 289 -2.55 4.39 -6.08
C ARG A 289 -1.51 3.36 -5.71
N GLY A 290 -0.25 3.74 -5.75
CA GLY A 290 0.87 2.92 -5.32
C GLY A 290 2.07 3.73 -4.88
N LEU A 291 2.98 3.10 -4.14
CA LEU A 291 4.25 3.67 -3.73
C LEU A 291 5.38 2.72 -4.13
N ILE A 292 6.35 3.23 -4.88
CA ILE A 292 7.60 2.52 -5.17
C ILE A 292 8.67 3.06 -4.23
N PRO A 293 9.12 2.32 -3.20
CA PRO A 293 10.23 2.75 -2.36
C PRO A 293 11.52 2.81 -3.19
N ILE A 294 12.31 3.86 -3.00
CA ILE A 294 13.63 4.00 -3.64
C ILE A 294 14.69 3.50 -2.65
N PRO A 295 15.53 2.52 -3.03
CA PRO A 295 16.58 2.03 -2.15
C PRO A 295 17.54 3.15 -1.72
N PRO A 296 17.93 3.21 -0.42
CA PRO A 296 18.84 4.25 0.07
C PRO A 296 20.22 4.21 -0.61
N GLU A 297 20.68 3.04 -1.05
CA GLU A 297 21.94 2.88 -1.79
C GLU A 297 21.87 3.56 -3.16
N LEU A 298 20.71 3.53 -3.81
CA LEU A 298 20.48 4.23 -5.06
C LEU A 298 20.50 5.75 -4.84
N ILE A 299 19.81 6.24 -3.80
CA ILE A 299 19.85 7.66 -3.42
C ILE A 299 21.29 8.10 -3.12
N GLU A 300 22.05 7.30 -2.37
CA GLU A 300 23.45 7.59 -2.08
C GLU A 300 24.29 7.66 -3.37
N SER A 301 24.11 6.71 -4.28
CA SER A 301 24.81 6.69 -5.58
C SER A 301 24.53 7.97 -6.38
N ILE A 302 23.27 8.40 -6.45
CA ILE A 302 22.86 9.63 -7.17
C ILE A 302 23.45 10.88 -6.52
N ILE A 303 23.41 10.96 -5.19
CA ILE A 303 24.00 12.09 -4.45
C ILE A 303 25.50 12.17 -4.76
N ARG A 304 26.22 11.04 -4.67
CA ARG A 304 27.68 11.01 -4.90
C ARG A 304 28.07 11.33 -6.34
N SER A 305 27.34 10.84 -7.34
CA SER A 305 27.64 11.12 -8.76
C SER A 305 27.45 12.59 -9.13
N ASN A 306 26.61 13.31 -8.40
CA ASN A 306 26.32 14.73 -8.62
C ASN A 306 27.08 15.66 -7.65
N GLY A 307 28.26 15.25 -7.17
CA GLY A 307 29.12 16.08 -6.31
C GLY A 307 28.71 16.14 -4.83
N GLY A 308 27.77 15.29 -4.41
CA GLY A 308 27.30 15.20 -3.03
C GLY A 308 28.41 14.77 -2.08
N GLY A 309 28.83 15.71 -1.23
CA GLY A 309 29.98 15.58 -0.34
C GLY A 309 30.88 16.82 -0.36
N GLU A 310 30.83 17.60 -1.44
CA GLU A 310 31.43 18.93 -1.52
C GLU A 310 30.50 19.98 -0.86
N SER A 311 31.07 20.98 -0.21
CA SER A 311 30.31 22.05 0.45
C SER A 311 29.50 22.84 -0.58
N GLY A 312 28.16 22.69 -0.60
CA GLY A 312 27.28 23.59 -1.37
C GLY A 312 26.04 22.98 -2.03
N VAL A 313 25.88 21.65 -2.10
CA VAL A 313 24.67 21.04 -2.69
C VAL A 313 23.47 21.21 -1.77
N SER A 314 22.44 21.90 -2.26
CA SER A 314 21.18 22.10 -1.55
C SER A 314 20.26 20.87 -1.66
N PHE A 315 19.27 20.81 -0.78
CA PHE A 315 18.23 19.77 -0.84
C PHE A 315 17.45 19.81 -2.15
N ASP A 316 17.09 21.00 -2.64
CA ASP A 316 16.37 21.16 -3.92
C ASP A 316 17.18 20.66 -5.12
N GLN A 317 18.49 20.91 -5.15
CA GLN A 317 19.38 20.36 -6.17
C GLN A 317 19.41 18.83 -6.08
N THR A 318 19.46 18.27 -4.88
CA THR A 318 19.42 16.81 -4.68
C THR A 318 18.11 16.20 -5.20
N LEU A 319 16.97 16.83 -4.91
CA LEU A 319 15.68 16.41 -5.43
C LEU A 319 15.65 16.48 -6.97
N ALA A 320 16.24 17.52 -7.57
CA ALA A 320 16.35 17.64 -9.02
C ALA A 320 17.21 16.52 -9.63
N HIS A 321 18.35 16.19 -9.01
CA HIS A 321 19.19 15.07 -9.42
C HIS A 321 18.45 13.74 -9.32
N ILE A 322 17.81 13.44 -8.18
CA ILE A 322 17.02 12.21 -7.99
C ILE A 322 15.96 12.06 -9.09
N LYS A 323 15.19 13.11 -9.38
CA LYS A 323 14.18 13.08 -10.46
C LYS A 323 14.82 12.90 -11.83
N GLY A 324 15.97 13.52 -12.06
CA GLY A 324 16.72 13.47 -13.31
C GLY A 324 17.19 12.07 -13.70
N GLU A 325 17.34 11.19 -12.73
CA GLU A 325 17.85 9.82 -12.92
C GLU A 325 16.75 8.79 -13.21
N PHE A 326 15.49 9.21 -13.34
CA PHE A 326 14.38 8.28 -13.58
C PHE A 326 13.77 8.37 -14.98
N VAL A 327 13.32 7.22 -15.47
CA VAL A 327 12.51 7.04 -16.68
C VAL A 327 11.24 6.29 -16.31
N GLY A 328 10.11 6.80 -16.74
CA GLY A 328 8.80 6.17 -16.57
C GLY A 328 8.39 5.44 -17.84
N ARG A 329 7.86 4.23 -17.70
CA ARG A 329 7.25 3.49 -18.82
C ARG A 329 5.86 3.02 -18.44
N LEU A 330 4.90 3.24 -19.32
CA LEU A 330 3.62 2.57 -19.31
C LEU A 330 3.72 1.37 -20.24
N VAL A 331 3.39 0.18 -19.72
CA VAL A 331 3.45 -1.07 -20.47
C VAL A 331 2.13 -1.82 -20.36
N ASP A 332 1.74 -2.51 -21.41
CA ASP A 332 0.63 -3.46 -21.31
C ASP A 332 1.07 -4.75 -20.60
N ALA A 333 0.12 -5.66 -20.37
CA ALA A 333 0.41 -6.92 -19.69
C ALA A 333 1.43 -7.80 -20.43
N THR A 334 1.63 -7.63 -21.75
CA THR A 334 2.65 -8.36 -22.53
C THR A 334 4.05 -7.77 -22.40
N GLY A 335 4.17 -6.60 -21.76
CA GLY A 335 5.42 -5.82 -21.67
C GLY A 335 5.64 -4.86 -22.83
N SER A 336 4.66 -4.67 -23.71
CA SER A 336 4.75 -3.74 -24.83
C SER A 336 4.63 -2.30 -24.34
N GLU A 337 5.54 -1.42 -24.72
CA GLU A 337 5.55 -0.02 -24.26
C GLU A 337 4.45 0.80 -24.94
N LEU A 338 3.56 1.34 -24.11
CA LEU A 338 2.43 2.18 -24.51
C LEU A 338 2.82 3.66 -24.55
N ALA A 339 3.56 4.11 -23.53
CA ALA A 339 4.09 5.46 -23.46
C ALA A 339 5.33 5.52 -22.55
N GLY A 340 6.24 6.45 -22.85
CA GLY A 340 7.45 6.69 -22.06
C GLY A 340 7.54 8.14 -21.56
N ALA A 341 8.24 8.36 -20.46
CA ALA A 341 8.53 9.71 -19.96
C ALA A 341 9.92 9.77 -19.32
N GLU A 342 10.60 10.91 -19.48
CA GLU A 342 11.91 11.14 -18.87
C GLU A 342 11.80 12.13 -17.72
N GLY A 343 12.51 11.85 -16.63
CA GLY A 343 12.64 12.74 -15.49
C GLY A 343 13.81 13.71 -15.63
N GLY A 344 13.69 14.87 -14.97
CA GLY A 344 14.71 15.93 -14.96
C GLY A 344 14.15 17.32 -15.25
N LEU A 345 14.94 18.36 -14.93
CA LEU A 345 14.56 19.77 -15.15
C LEU A 345 14.76 20.22 -16.60
N GLU A 346 15.75 19.65 -17.30
CA GLU A 346 16.12 20.04 -18.68
C GLU A 346 15.56 19.08 -19.75
N VAL A 347 14.55 18.27 -19.40
CA VAL A 347 13.95 17.32 -20.33
C VAL A 347 13.22 18.07 -21.44
N THR A 348 13.49 17.66 -22.70
CA THR A 348 12.81 18.21 -23.87
C THR A 348 11.33 17.87 -23.83
N GLN A 349 10.47 18.88 -24.00
CA GLN A 349 9.02 18.70 -24.03
C GLN A 349 8.62 17.81 -25.22
N VAL A 350 7.77 16.82 -24.96
CA VAL A 350 7.24 15.95 -26.01
C VAL A 350 6.42 16.79 -27.00
N PRO A 351 6.71 16.71 -28.31
CA PRO A 351 5.95 17.45 -29.32
C PRO A 351 4.45 17.14 -29.26
N GLN A 352 3.60 18.15 -29.48
CA GLN A 352 2.14 18.02 -29.34
C GLN A 352 1.52 16.91 -30.21
N HIS A 353 2.11 16.59 -31.37
CA HIS A 353 1.64 15.52 -32.25
C HIS A 353 2.11 14.10 -31.84
N ARG A 354 2.91 14.01 -30.77
CA ARG A 354 3.46 12.75 -30.22
C ARG A 354 3.14 12.56 -28.73
N VAL A 355 2.48 13.54 -28.11
CA VAL A 355 2.14 13.46 -26.69
C VAL A 355 1.00 12.47 -26.48
N ALA A 356 1.14 11.60 -25.49
CA ALA A 356 0.08 10.67 -25.11
C ALA A 356 -1.12 11.43 -24.52
N SER A 357 -2.31 10.91 -24.77
CA SER A 357 -3.57 11.47 -24.31
C SER A 357 -3.67 11.50 -22.79
N ARG A 358 -4.14 12.62 -22.23
CA ARG A 358 -4.40 12.73 -20.77
C ARG A 358 -5.41 11.71 -20.24
N ARG A 359 -6.16 11.06 -21.13
CA ARG A 359 -7.12 10.00 -20.80
C ARG A 359 -6.46 8.66 -20.46
N VAL A 360 -5.17 8.49 -20.76
CA VAL A 360 -4.46 7.22 -20.56
C VAL A 360 -3.09 7.39 -19.87
N THR A 361 -2.59 8.61 -19.74
CA THR A 361 -1.40 8.90 -18.94
C THR A 361 -1.70 8.92 -17.43
N PRO A 362 -0.69 8.76 -16.56
CA PRO A 362 -0.88 8.88 -15.12
C PRO A 362 -1.44 10.23 -14.71
N VAL A 363 -2.23 10.24 -13.64
CA VAL A 363 -2.73 11.47 -13.00
C VAL A 363 -1.58 12.20 -12.32
N GLU A 364 -0.71 11.45 -11.66
CA GLU A 364 0.45 11.98 -10.95
C GLU A 364 1.52 10.90 -10.78
N ILE A 365 2.78 11.24 -11.04
CA ILE A 365 3.95 10.47 -10.62
C ILE A 365 4.89 11.42 -9.88
N SER A 366 4.90 11.37 -8.55
CA SER A 366 5.62 12.35 -7.73
C SER A 366 6.63 11.71 -6.79
N LEU A 367 7.74 12.42 -6.58
CA LEU A 367 8.73 12.03 -5.58
C LEU A 367 8.21 12.43 -4.20
N VAL A 368 8.31 11.54 -3.23
CA VAL A 368 8.00 11.79 -1.82
C VAL A 368 9.17 11.42 -0.94
N SER A 369 9.31 12.07 0.20
CA SER A 369 10.29 11.65 1.22
C SER A 369 9.76 11.84 2.64
N ALA A 370 10.26 11.04 3.57
CA ALA A 370 9.93 11.13 4.99
C ALA A 370 11.19 11.09 5.84
N ALA A 371 11.22 11.85 6.92
CA ALA A 371 12.21 11.68 7.96
C ALA A 371 11.91 10.39 8.75
N VAL A 372 12.95 9.77 9.29
CA VAL A 372 12.82 8.54 10.07
C VAL A 372 13.09 8.82 11.53
N ALA A 373 12.14 8.49 12.39
CA ALA A 373 12.29 8.57 13.83
C ALA A 373 12.31 7.16 14.44
N GLU A 374 13.25 6.93 15.36
CA GLU A 374 13.36 5.69 16.10
C GLU A 374 13.00 5.90 17.56
N HIS A 375 12.39 4.88 18.18
CA HIS A 375 12.05 4.93 19.59
C HIS A 375 13.33 5.10 20.43
N VAL A 376 13.27 5.92 21.49
CA VAL A 376 14.47 6.33 22.25
C VAL A 376 15.09 5.17 23.03
N GLU A 377 14.27 4.35 23.69
CA GLU A 377 14.73 3.23 24.54
C GLU A 377 14.70 1.90 23.79
N ASP A 378 13.54 1.51 23.26
CA ASP A 378 13.35 0.23 22.59
C ASP A 378 13.64 0.28 21.08
N LYS A 379 14.89 -0.02 20.72
CA LYS A 379 15.33 -0.11 19.33
C LYS A 379 14.78 -1.33 18.60
N ASN A 380 14.01 -2.23 19.22
CA ASN A 380 13.41 -3.38 18.54
C ASN A 380 12.02 -3.07 17.95
N ARG A 381 11.55 -1.83 18.07
CA ARG A 381 10.27 -1.39 17.48
C ARG A 381 10.46 -0.92 16.02
N PRO A 382 9.40 -0.98 15.19
CA PRO A 382 9.39 -0.35 13.88
C PRO A 382 9.70 1.14 14.01
N VAL A 383 10.35 1.70 13.00
CA VAL A 383 10.52 3.15 12.93
C VAL A 383 9.20 3.85 12.69
N TYR A 384 9.15 5.12 13.08
CA TYR A 384 8.08 6.04 12.76
C TYR A 384 8.51 6.94 11.60
N LEU A 385 7.69 7.03 10.55
CA LEU A 385 7.92 7.94 9.43
C LEU A 385 7.18 9.24 9.71
N CYS A 386 7.91 10.36 9.65
CA CYS A 386 7.41 11.69 9.99
C CYS A 386 7.87 12.72 8.94
N ASP A 387 7.33 13.95 9.01
CA ASP A 387 7.68 15.03 8.08
C ASP A 387 7.60 14.56 6.62
N TRP A 388 6.45 14.01 6.22
CA TRP A 388 6.21 13.61 4.84
C TRP A 388 6.22 14.85 3.94
N GLN A 389 7.08 14.84 2.92
CA GLN A 389 7.19 15.93 1.95
C GLN A 389 6.90 15.43 0.55
N HIS A 390 6.04 16.17 -0.16
CA HIS A 390 5.69 15.93 -1.56
C HIS A 390 6.53 16.84 -2.46
N HIS A 391 7.35 16.25 -3.32
CA HIS A 391 8.35 16.97 -4.11
C HIS A 391 7.90 17.22 -5.55
N ASN A 392 6.59 17.32 -5.83
CA ASN A 392 6.04 17.49 -7.19
C ASN A 392 6.35 16.33 -8.16
N SER A 393 5.89 16.47 -9.40
CA SER A 393 6.05 15.48 -10.47
C SER A 393 7.51 15.24 -10.85
N ILE A 394 7.83 13.97 -11.13
CA ILE A 394 9.12 13.54 -11.68
C ILE A 394 9.19 13.83 -13.19
N PHE A 395 8.08 13.64 -13.90
CA PHE A 395 8.01 13.63 -15.37
C PHE A 395 7.31 14.89 -15.91
N ASN A 396 8.06 15.99 -16.05
CA ASN A 396 7.53 17.27 -16.50
C ASN A 396 7.61 17.48 -18.03
N GLY A 397 8.35 16.62 -18.74
CA GLY A 397 8.48 16.65 -20.21
C GLY A 397 7.24 16.19 -20.97
N GLY A 398 6.25 15.62 -20.27
CA GLY A 398 5.12 14.93 -20.88
C GLY A 398 5.42 13.46 -21.17
N TRP A 399 4.36 12.74 -21.56
CA TRP A 399 4.44 11.33 -21.92
C TRP A 399 4.47 11.20 -23.43
N LEU A 400 5.51 10.55 -23.95
CA LEU A 400 5.64 10.21 -25.36
C LEU A 400 4.78 8.99 -25.68
N ALA A 401 3.84 9.13 -26.62
CA ALA A 401 3.13 7.99 -27.17
C ALA A 401 4.08 7.12 -28.00
N THR A 402 4.20 5.84 -27.64
CA THR A 402 4.97 4.82 -28.37
C THR A 402 4.06 3.78 -29.03
N HIS A 403 2.77 3.82 -28.71
CA HIS A 403 1.74 2.96 -29.25
C HIS A 403 0.50 3.77 -29.61
N LYS A 404 -0.22 3.38 -30.66
CA LYS A 404 -1.45 4.05 -31.14
C LYS A 404 -2.56 4.15 -30.08
N ASP A 405 -2.56 3.23 -29.12
CA ASP A 405 -3.55 3.22 -28.02
C ASP A 405 -3.28 4.35 -27.00
N SER A 406 -2.17 5.07 -27.15
CA SER A 406 -1.81 6.24 -26.35
C SER A 406 -2.25 7.58 -26.96
N GLU A 407 -2.78 7.61 -28.19
CA GLU A 407 -3.15 8.84 -28.91
C GLU A 407 -4.51 9.44 -28.48
#